data_AF-A0A521K4R3-F1
#
_entry.id   AF-A0A521K4R3-F1
#
_cell.length_a   1.000
_cell.length_b   1.000
_cell.length_c   1.000
_cell.angle_alpha   90.00
_cell.angle_beta   90.00
_cell.angle_gamma   90.00
#
_symmetry.space_group_name_H-M   'P 1'
#
loop_
_entity.id
_entity.type
_entity.pdbx_description
1 polymer ?
#
loop_
_entity_poly.entity_id
_entity_poly.type
_entity_poly.pdbx_seq_one_letter_code
_entity_poly.pdbx_strand_id
1 'polypeptide(L)'
;MNDTSPDMDARYRAMLMQRSGEERLIMGCAMRDTARALVEASLREHDPQATVATIRRGLFLRFYGDDFDAKSRAKILAAIESAGHPVAR
;
A
#
# COMPACT_ATOMS: atom_id res chain seq x y z
N MET A 1 -6.62 4.17 16.30
CA MET A 1 -6.10 3.05 17.10
C MET A 1 -6.36 3.44 18.55
N ASN A 2 -7.25 2.73 19.24
CA ASN A 2 -7.65 3.11 20.61
C ASN A 2 -6.79 2.41 21.67
N ASP A 3 -5.84 1.59 21.24
CA ASP A 3 -4.94 0.81 22.11
C ASP A 3 -3.73 1.62 22.62
N THR A 4 -3.56 2.86 22.12
CA THR A 4 -2.51 3.79 22.56
C THR A 4 -3.15 4.87 23.43
N SER A 5 -2.62 5.08 24.65
CA SER A 5 -3.11 6.14 25.52
C SER A 5 -2.82 7.54 24.94
N PRO A 6 -3.65 8.56 25.24
CA PRO A 6 -3.42 9.93 24.76
C PRO A 6 -2.02 10.47 25.09
N ASP A 7 -1.52 10.19 26.28
CA ASP A 7 -0.18 10.59 26.73
C ASP A 7 0.93 9.98 25.87
N MET A 8 0.78 8.70 25.49
CA MET A 8 1.76 8.01 24.64
C MET A 8 1.71 8.51 23.20
N ASP A 9 0.52 8.81 22.67
CA ASP A 9 0.37 9.41 21.34
C ASP A 9 1.00 10.81 21.29
N ALA A 10 0.77 11.63 22.32
CA ALA A 10 1.37 12.95 22.45
C ALA A 10 2.91 12.87 22.52
N ARG A 11 3.44 11.93 23.31
CA ARG A 11 4.90 11.70 23.42
C ARG A 11 5.50 11.24 22.10
N TYR A 12 4.85 10.30 21.41
CA TYR A 12 5.29 9.83 20.11
C TYR A 12 5.29 10.96 19.07
N ARG A 13 4.22 11.75 19.03
CA ARG A 13 4.11 12.92 18.16
C ARG A 13 5.21 13.94 18.44
N ALA A 14 5.53 14.22 19.70
CA ALA A 14 6.63 15.12 20.05
C ALA A 14 7.99 14.60 19.51
N MET A 15 8.27 13.30 19.63
CA MET A 15 9.48 12.68 19.06
C MET A 15 9.52 12.75 17.53
N LEU A 16 8.38 12.64 16.86
CA LEU A 16 8.32 12.83 15.41
C LEU A 16 8.60 14.29 15.02
N MET A 17 8.06 15.25 15.76
CA MET A 17 8.22 16.68 15.47
C MET A 17 9.64 17.20 15.73
N GLN A 18 10.47 16.47 16.49
CA GLN A 18 11.90 16.76 16.65
C GLN A 18 12.73 16.41 15.41
N ARG A 19 12.20 15.61 14.49
CA ARG A 19 12.85 15.24 13.23
C ARG A 19 12.60 16.29 12.15
N SER A 20 13.52 16.35 11.19
CA SER A 20 13.37 17.20 10.01
C SER A 20 12.17 16.75 9.15
N GLY A 21 11.71 17.63 8.26
CA GLY A 21 10.68 17.27 7.28
C GLY A 21 11.12 16.13 6.36
N GLU A 22 12.40 16.14 5.95
CA GLU A 22 12.99 15.12 5.10
C GLU A 22 13.03 13.75 5.80
N GLU A 23 13.49 13.69 7.05
CA GLU A 23 13.54 12.46 7.82
C GLU A 23 12.14 11.84 7.97
N ARG A 24 11.12 12.67 8.23
CA ARG A 24 9.73 12.21 8.32
C ARG A 24 9.21 11.68 6.98
N LEU A 25 9.59 12.29 5.85
CA LEU A 25 9.24 11.80 4.52
C LEU A 25 9.87 10.43 4.26
N ILE A 26 11.17 10.28 4.54
CA ILE A 26 11.90 9.01 4.40
C ILE A 26 11.24 7.92 5.24
N MET A 27 10.86 8.23 6.49
CA MET A 27 10.13 7.29 7.35
C MET A 27 8.82 6.85 6.71
N GLY A 28 8.02 7.77 6.16
CA GLY A 28 6.78 7.44 5.45
C GLY A 28 7.00 6.54 4.24
N CYS A 29 8.02 6.82 3.42
CA CYS A 29 8.39 5.99 2.28
C CYS A 29 8.80 4.57 2.72
N ALA A 30 9.67 4.46 3.73
CA ALA A 30 10.12 3.18 4.26
C ALA A 30 8.98 2.33 4.84
N MET A 31 8.04 2.97 5.55
CA MET A 31 6.83 2.31 6.04
C MET A 31 5.98 1.77 4.89
N ARG A 32 5.76 2.57 3.85
CA ARG A 32 5.02 2.16 2.66
C ARG A 32 5.69 0.98 1.95
N ASP A 33 7.01 1.02 1.79
CA ASP A 33 7.75 -0.05 1.13
C ASP A 33 7.69 -1.35 1.92
N THR A 34 7.81 -1.26 3.25
CA THR A 34 7.64 -2.41 4.14
C THR A 34 6.23 -3.00 4.03
N ALA A 35 5.20 -2.15 4.12
CA ALA A 35 3.81 -2.60 3.99
C ALA A 35 3.56 -3.29 2.64
N ARG A 36 4.06 -2.70 1.54
CA ARG A 36 3.97 -3.29 0.20
C ARG A 36 4.66 -4.65 0.13
N ALA A 37 5.88 -4.76 0.66
CA ALA A 37 6.64 -6.00 0.64
C ALA A 37 5.91 -7.14 1.38
N LEU A 38 5.31 -6.84 2.54
CA LEU A 38 4.54 -7.82 3.31
C LEU A 38 3.30 -8.32 2.55
N VAL A 39 2.53 -7.42 1.96
CA VAL A 39 1.35 -7.80 1.16
C VAL A 39 1.77 -8.59 -0.08
N GLU A 40 2.81 -8.15 -0.77
CA GLU A 40 3.32 -8.81 -1.97
C GLU A 40 3.81 -10.24 -1.67
N ALA A 41 4.51 -10.43 -0.55
CA ALA A 41 4.95 -11.75 -0.08
C ALA A 41 3.75 -12.66 0.22
N SER A 42 2.74 -12.15 0.93
CA SER A 42 1.52 -12.92 1.23
C SER A 42 0.78 -13.31 -0.06
N LEU A 43 0.66 -12.42 -1.05
CA LEU A 43 0.03 -12.74 -2.33
C LEU A 43 0.77 -13.85 -3.09
N ARG A 44 2.11 -13.82 -3.12
CA ARG A 44 2.92 -14.86 -3.75
C ARG A 44 2.90 -16.18 -3.00
N GLU A 45 2.75 -16.15 -1.69
CA GLU A 45 2.58 -17.36 -0.89
C GLU A 45 1.25 -18.06 -1.24
N HIS A 46 0.17 -17.29 -1.45
CA HIS A 46 -1.13 -17.84 -1.84
C HIS A 46 -1.17 -18.34 -3.29
N ASP A 47 -0.51 -17.62 -4.22
CA ASP A 47 -0.37 -18.03 -5.61
C ASP A 47 1.08 -17.82 -6.09
N PRO A 48 1.91 -18.88 -6.03
CA PRO A 48 3.31 -18.82 -6.46
C PRO A 48 3.49 -18.53 -7.96
N GLN A 49 2.45 -18.73 -8.77
CA GLN A 49 2.46 -18.46 -10.22
C GLN A 49 1.78 -17.14 -10.58
N ALA A 50 1.46 -16.30 -9.58
CA ALA A 50 0.80 -15.03 -9.78
C ALA A 50 1.58 -14.14 -10.74
N THR A 51 0.91 -13.69 -11.80
CA THR A 51 1.47 -12.73 -12.75
C THR A 51 1.68 -11.35 -12.09
N VAL A 52 2.50 -10.50 -12.71
CA VAL A 52 2.67 -9.10 -12.27
C VAL A 52 1.32 -8.36 -12.20
N ALA A 53 0.42 -8.60 -13.16
CA ALA A 53 -0.92 -8.00 -13.16
C ALA A 53 -1.76 -8.50 -11.96
N THR A 54 -1.73 -9.80 -11.66
CA THR A 54 -2.40 -10.40 -10.50
C THR A 54 -1.90 -9.78 -9.20
N ILE A 55 -0.58 -9.65 -9.04
CA ILE A 55 0.03 -9.01 -7.87
C ILE A 55 -0.39 -7.54 -7.75
N ARG A 56 -0.38 -6.78 -8.85
CA ARG A 56 -0.82 -5.37 -8.84
C ARG A 56 -2.29 -5.21 -8.47
N ARG A 57 -3.17 -6.10 -8.95
CA ARG A 57 -4.58 -6.13 -8.54
C ARG A 57 -4.73 -6.41 -7.05
N GLY A 58 -4.02 -7.42 -6.54
CA GLY A 58 -4.03 -7.77 -5.11
C GLY A 58 -3.55 -6.61 -4.22
N LEU A 59 -2.45 -5.94 -4.61
CA LEU A 59 -1.96 -4.75 -3.91
C LEU A 59 -2.99 -3.63 -3.90
N PHE A 60 -3.62 -3.33 -5.05
CA PHE A 60 -4.67 -2.31 -5.12
C PHE A 60 -5.84 -2.64 -4.19
N LEU A 61 -6.35 -3.87 -4.24
CA LEU A 61 -7.48 -4.28 -3.40
C LEU A 61 -7.13 -4.21 -1.90
N ARG A 62 -5.91 -4.61 -1.52
CA ARG A 62 -5.49 -4.65 -0.11
C ARG A 62 -5.29 -3.28 0.52
N PHE A 63 -4.84 -2.30 -0.27
CA PHE A 63 -4.55 -0.95 0.24
C PHE A 63 -5.69 0.04 0.01
N TYR A 64 -6.44 -0.12 -1.06
CA TYR A 64 -7.40 0.89 -1.53
C TYR A 64 -8.74 0.30 -1.94
N GLY A 65 -8.93 -1.02 -1.89
CA GLY A 65 -10.14 -1.68 -2.41
C GLY A 65 -11.44 -1.22 -1.76
N ASP A 66 -11.37 -0.77 -0.51
CA ASP A 66 -12.50 -0.27 0.26
C ASP A 66 -12.70 1.26 0.15
N ASP A 67 -11.73 1.97 -0.43
CA ASP A 67 -11.80 3.42 -0.64
C ASP A 67 -12.63 3.79 -1.88
N PHE A 68 -13.01 2.80 -2.70
CA PHE A 68 -13.74 2.99 -3.96
C PHE A 68 -15.04 2.21 -3.99
N ASP A 69 -16.07 2.82 -4.59
CA ASP A 69 -17.29 2.11 -4.95
C ASP A 69 -17.02 0.98 -5.96
N ALA A 70 -17.98 0.06 -6.11
CA ALA A 70 -17.82 -1.13 -6.95
C ALA A 70 -17.52 -0.80 -8.42
N LYS A 71 -18.10 0.28 -8.97
CA LYS A 71 -17.93 0.68 -10.38
C LYS A 71 -16.53 1.27 -10.60
N SER A 72 -16.10 2.16 -9.72
CA SER A 72 -14.77 2.78 -9.73
C SER A 72 -13.69 1.71 -9.55
N ARG A 73 -13.89 0.78 -8.61
CA ARG A 73 -13.01 -0.35 -8.36
C ARG A 73 -12.86 -1.25 -9.60
N ALA A 74 -13.97 -1.61 -10.25
CA ALA A 74 -13.94 -2.43 -11.47
C ALA A 74 -13.18 -1.74 -12.61
N LYS A 75 -13.37 -0.42 -12.79
CA LYS A 75 -12.64 0.36 -13.80
C LYS A 75 -11.13 0.36 -13.56
N ILE A 76 -10.70 0.54 -12.31
CA ILE A 76 -9.27 0.52 -11.95
C ILE A 76 -8.67 -0.86 -12.16
N LEU A 77 -9.37 -1.92 -11.74
CA LEU A 77 -8.93 -3.30 -11.94
C LEU A 77 -8.73 -3.65 -13.42
N ALA A 78 -9.64 -3.22 -14.29
CA ALA A 78 -9.51 -3.39 -15.74
C ALA A 78 -8.31 -2.61 -16.31
N ALA A 79 -8.07 -1.39 -15.83
CA ALA A 79 -6.91 -0.60 -16.24
C ALA A 79 -5.57 -1.22 -15.81
N ILE A 80 -5.53 -1.89 -14.65
CA ILE A 80 -4.35 -2.62 -14.19
C ILE A 80 -4.06 -3.84 -15.11
N GLU A 81 -5.09 -4.55 -15.56
CA GLU A 81 -4.95 -5.68 -16.49
C GLU A 81 -4.46 -5.24 -17.87
N SER A 82 -4.98 -4.13 -18.39
CA SER A 82 -4.55 -3.60 -19.69
C SER A 82 -3.12 -3.04 -19.64
N ALA A 83 -2.72 -2.42 -18.54
CA ALA A 83 -1.36 -1.92 -18.34
C ALA A 83 -0.30 -3.04 -18.14
N GLY A 84 -0.73 -4.29 -17.96
CA GLY A 84 0.15 -5.47 -17.91
C GLY A 84 0.48 -6.04 -19.29
N HIS A 85 -0.23 -5.61 -20.34
CA HIS A 85 0.11 -5.94 -21.72
C HIS A 85 1.15 -4.93 -22.23
N PRO A 86 2.25 -5.37 -22.86
CA PRO A 86 3.13 -4.42 -23.54
C PRO A 86 2.30 -3.70 -24.59
N VAL A 87 2.23 -2.38 -24.50
CA VAL A 87 1.79 -1.56 -25.62
C VAL A 87 2.79 -1.82 -26.74
N ALA A 88 2.37 -2.57 -27.77
CA ALA A 88 3.15 -2.69 -28.99
C ALA A 88 3.41 -1.26 -29.49
N ARG A 89 4.68 -0.87 -29.49
CA ARG A 89 5.14 0.36 -30.13
C ARG A 89 5.16 0.19 -31.63
#